data_AF-A0A9D9XPT0-F1
#
_entry.id   AF-A0A9D9XPT0-F1
#
_cell.length_a   1.000
_cell.length_b   1.000
_cell.length_c   1.000
_cell.angle_alpha   90.00
_cell.angle_beta   90.00
_cell.angle_gamma   90.00
#
_symmetry.space_group_name_H-M   'P 1'
#
loop_
_entity.id
_entity.type
_entity.pdbx_description
1 polymer ?
#
loop_
_entity_poly.entity_id
_entity_poly.type
_entity_poly.pdbx_seq_one_letter_code
_entity_poly.pdbx_strand_id
1 'polypeptide(L)'
;MKKTVSLIIFITIAFSSFSQDTITTAPLTRQDYLQKSKNQKTTANILRYGGAALAVTSLLLLSDDIGGVVDPTDNDNFTAATVLICVGAAAAIISIPLRNAARKNEQQAMSLSFKNLQAPQLTNKSIVQRALPSLTLKINL
;
A
#
# COMPACT_ATOMS: atom_id res chain seq x y z
N MET A 1 27.58 18.59 -13.35
CA MET A 1 26.12 18.90 -13.30
C MET A 1 25.27 17.66 -13.05
N LYS A 2 25.38 16.59 -13.86
CA LYS A 2 24.61 15.34 -13.63
C LYS A 2 24.84 14.71 -12.24
N LYS A 3 26.09 14.71 -11.75
CA LYS A 3 26.46 14.19 -10.42
C LYS A 3 25.91 15.01 -9.25
N THR A 4 25.85 16.33 -9.39
CA THR A 4 25.30 17.23 -8.36
C THR A 4 23.78 17.11 -8.25
N VAL A 5 23.07 16.95 -9.38
CA VAL A 5 21.62 16.72 -9.38
C VAL A 5 21.26 15.39 -8.70
N SER A 6 22.02 14.32 -8.98
CA SER A 6 21.82 13.01 -8.34
C SER A 6 22.02 13.08 -6.82
N LEU A 7 23.00 13.85 -6.35
CA LEU A 7 23.28 14.02 -4.91
C LEU A 7 22.14 14.76 -4.21
N ILE A 8 21.59 15.81 -4.82
CA ILE A 8 20.48 16.60 -4.26
C ILE A 8 19.21 15.75 -4.14
N ILE A 9 18.90 14.93 -5.15
CA ILE A 9 17.76 14.01 -5.11
C ILE A 9 17.92 13.01 -3.95
N PHE A 10 19.11 12.43 -3.79
CA PHE A 10 19.39 11.46 -2.73
C PHE A 10 19.27 12.08 -1.33
N ILE A 11 19.78 13.29 -1.15
CA ILE A 11 19.69 14.05 0.10
C ILE A 11 18.23 14.38 0.44
N THR A 12 17.42 14.77 -0.55
CA THR A 12 16.01 15.13 -0.33
C THR A 12 15.19 13.92 0.13
N ILE A 13 15.43 12.75 -0.47
CA ILE A 13 14.78 11.49 -0.07
C ILE A 13 15.21 11.08 1.35
N ALA A 14 16.49 11.23 1.69
CA ALA A 14 17.01 10.91 3.01
C ALA A 14 16.36 11.78 4.10
N PHE A 15 16.29 13.10 3.91
CA PHE A 15 15.65 14.01 4.87
C PHE A 15 14.16 13.71 5.07
N SER A 16 13.43 13.38 3.99
CA SER A 16 12.00 13.03 4.10
C SER A 16 11.74 11.68 4.78
N SER A 17 12.73 10.78 4.82
CA SER A 17 12.57 9.43 5.39
C SER A 17 12.84 9.37 6.89
N PHE A 18 13.54 10.37 7.45
CA PHE A 18 13.95 10.40 8.87
C PHE A 18 13.33 11.55 9.68
N SER A 19 12.26 12.19 9.20
CA SER A 19 11.55 13.19 10.00
C SER A 19 10.76 12.48 11.12
N GLN A 20 11.27 12.55 12.35
CA GLN A 20 10.49 12.23 13.53
C GLN A 20 9.45 13.35 13.71
N ASP A 21 8.18 13.01 13.59
CA ASP A 21 7.09 13.92 13.93
C ASP A 21 7.19 14.27 15.42
N THR A 22 7.60 15.50 15.71
CA THR A 22 7.65 16.09 17.06
C THR A 22 6.26 16.43 17.61
N ILE A 23 5.22 16.21 16.80
CA ILE A 23 3.83 16.43 17.17
C ILE A 23 3.33 15.15 17.83
N THR A 24 2.95 15.24 19.11
CA THR A 24 2.17 14.21 19.80
C THR A 24 0.86 14.04 19.05
N THR A 25 0.86 13.14 18.08
CA THR A 25 -0.30 12.88 17.23
C THR A 25 -1.40 12.31 18.11
N ALA A 26 -2.61 12.87 17.97
CA ALA A 26 -3.79 12.32 18.63
C ALA A 26 -3.86 10.80 18.36
N PRO A 27 -4.24 9.98 19.36
CA PRO A 27 -4.27 8.53 19.20
C PRO A 27 -5.14 8.19 17.98
N LEU A 28 -4.54 7.51 16.99
CA LEU A 28 -5.25 7.16 15.77
C LEU A 28 -6.51 6.37 16.10
N THR A 29 -7.63 6.80 15.52
CA THR A 29 -8.90 6.10 15.66
C THR A 29 -8.99 4.97 14.65
N ARG A 30 -9.91 4.03 14.87
CA ARG A 30 -10.24 2.97 13.90
C ARG A 30 -10.58 3.54 12.52
N GLN A 31 -11.29 4.66 12.48
CA GLN A 31 -11.70 5.32 11.24
C GLN A 31 -10.47 5.74 10.42
N ASP A 32 -9.44 6.25 11.10
CA ASP A 32 -8.20 6.70 10.48
C ASP A 32 -7.43 5.55 9.83
N TYR A 33 -7.34 4.40 10.51
CA TYR A 33 -6.71 3.20 9.95
C TYR A 33 -7.48 2.64 8.75
N LEU A 34 -8.81 2.62 8.80
CA LEU A 34 -9.63 2.18 7.67
C LEU A 34 -9.50 3.12 6.47
N GLN A 35 -9.53 4.43 6.70
CA GLN A 35 -9.35 5.42 5.64
C GLN A 35 -7.95 5.31 5.01
N LYS A 36 -6.92 5.15 5.85
CA LYS A 36 -5.54 4.94 5.38
C LYS A 36 -5.40 3.67 4.55
N SER A 37 -5.99 2.55 4.97
CA SER A 37 -6.02 1.32 4.18
C SER A 37 -6.69 1.54 2.82
N LYS A 38 -7.89 2.14 2.81
CA LYS A 38 -8.64 2.41 1.56
C LYS A 38 -7.81 3.21 0.58
N ASN A 39 -7.22 4.32 1.04
CA ASN A 39 -6.37 5.17 0.20
C ASN A 39 -5.18 4.39 -0.36
N GLN A 40 -4.47 3.64 0.48
CA GLN A 40 -3.32 2.84 0.04
C GLN A 40 -3.70 1.73 -0.96
N LYS A 41 -4.85 1.07 -0.79
CA LYS A 41 -5.37 0.10 -1.76
C LYS A 41 -5.71 0.75 -3.08
N THR A 42 -6.38 1.91 -3.05
CA THR A 42 -6.71 2.67 -4.26
C THR A 42 -5.46 3.09 -5.00
N THR A 43 -4.49 3.70 -4.32
CA THR A 43 -3.20 4.09 -4.91
C THR A 43 -2.47 2.87 -5.48
N ALA A 44 -2.42 1.76 -4.76
CA ALA A 44 -1.77 0.55 -5.25
C ALA A 44 -2.46 -0.03 -6.50
N ASN A 45 -3.79 0.01 -6.55
CA ASN A 45 -4.54 -0.42 -7.73
C ASN A 45 -4.24 0.49 -8.92
N ILE A 46 -4.23 1.81 -8.74
CA ILE A 46 -3.86 2.76 -9.79
C ILE A 46 -2.45 2.49 -10.30
N LEU A 47 -1.47 2.32 -9.40
CA LEU A 47 -0.09 2.06 -9.78
C LEU A 47 0.06 0.74 -10.53
N ARG A 48 -0.66 -0.30 -10.11
CA ARG A 48 -0.64 -1.62 -10.74
C ARG A 48 -1.30 -1.62 -12.10
N TYR A 49 -2.55 -1.13 -12.20
CA TYR A 49 -3.29 -1.15 -13.46
C TYR A 49 -2.77 -0.10 -14.43
N GLY A 50 -2.44 1.10 -13.95
CA GLY A 50 -1.82 2.15 -14.76
C GLY A 50 -0.43 1.73 -15.26
N GLY A 51 0.41 1.16 -14.39
CA GLY A 51 1.72 0.64 -14.78
C GLY A 51 1.63 -0.53 -15.78
N ALA A 52 0.70 -1.45 -15.57
CA ALA A 52 0.45 -2.55 -16.50
C ALA A 52 -0.08 -2.06 -17.86
N ALA A 53 -1.02 -1.12 -17.87
CA ALA A 53 -1.55 -0.52 -19.10
C ALA A 53 -0.45 0.20 -19.89
N LEU A 54 0.41 0.97 -19.21
CA LEU A 54 1.56 1.63 -19.83
C LEU A 54 2.54 0.62 -20.43
N ALA A 55 2.86 -0.46 -19.72
CA ALA A 55 3.77 -1.49 -20.23
C ALA A 55 3.18 -2.24 -21.44
N VAL A 56 1.90 -2.61 -21.38
CA VAL A 56 1.22 -3.34 -22.47
C VAL A 56 1.06 -2.46 -23.71
N THR A 57 0.61 -1.22 -23.55
CA THR A 57 0.47 -0.28 -24.68
C THR A 57 1.82 0.00 -25.35
N SER A 58 2.89 0.15 -24.57
CA SER A 58 4.24 0.35 -25.11
C SER A 58 4.76 -0.89 -25.84
N LEU A 59 4.41 -2.09 -25.39
CA LEU A 59 4.75 -3.33 -26.09
C LEU A 59 4.00 -3.46 -27.42
N LEU A 60 2.72 -3.09 -27.45
CA LEU A 60 1.91 -3.09 -28.67
C LEU A 60 2.41 -2.07 -29.71
N LEU A 61 2.92 -0.93 -29.25
CA LEU A 61 3.57 0.06 -30.13
C LEU A 61 4.88 -0.45 -30.75
N LEU A 62 5.52 -1.44 -30.12
CA LEU A 62 6.74 -2.08 -30.64
C LEU A 62 6.45 -3.22 -31.63
N SER A 63 5.22 -3.75 -31.64
CA SER A 63 4.82 -4.83 -32.54
C SER A 63 4.27 -4.27 -33.86
N ASP A 64 4.88 -4.66 -34.98
CA ASP A 64 4.51 -4.26 -36.35
C ASP A 64 3.04 -4.53 -36.74
N ASP A 65 2.36 -5.42 -36.01
CA ASP A 65 1.04 -5.97 -36.36
C ASP A 65 -0.13 -4.99 -36.10
N ILE A 66 0.11 -3.89 -35.36
CA ILE A 66 -0.89 -2.83 -35.12
C ILE A 66 -0.39 -1.50 -35.71
N GLY A 67 -0.26 -1.48 -37.03
CA GLY A 67 -0.36 -0.25 -37.82
C GLY A 67 0.78 0.77 -37.68
N GLY A 68 2.03 0.32 -37.60
CA GLY A 68 3.20 1.10 -38.05
C GLY A 68 3.33 2.55 -37.56
N VAL A 69 2.89 2.88 -36.34
CA VAL A 69 3.03 4.24 -35.80
C VAL A 69 4.46 4.53 -35.35
N VAL A 70 5.25 3.49 -35.08
CA VAL A 70 6.63 3.59 -34.64
C VAL A 70 7.49 2.72 -35.54
N ASP A 71 8.36 3.35 -36.34
CA ASP A 71 9.38 2.64 -37.08
C ASP A 71 10.45 2.16 -36.09
N PRO A 72 10.65 0.84 -35.90
CA PRO A 72 11.67 0.32 -34.97
C PRO A 72 13.10 0.66 -35.40
N THR A 73 13.32 1.19 -36.61
CA THR A 73 14.62 1.74 -37.05
C THR A 73 14.87 3.17 -36.54
N ASP A 74 13.85 3.83 -35.99
CA ASP A 74 13.99 5.13 -35.34
C ASP A 74 14.39 4.94 -33.86
N ASN A 75 15.69 5.09 -33.62
CA ASN A 75 16.36 4.81 -32.34
C ASN A 75 15.70 5.51 -31.14
N ASP A 76 15.14 6.70 -31.36
CA ASP A 76 14.52 7.51 -30.32
C ASP A 76 13.19 6.91 -29.85
N ASN A 77 12.39 6.36 -30.77
CA ASN A 77 11.10 5.77 -30.45
C ASN A 77 11.24 4.39 -29.79
N PHE A 78 12.20 3.58 -30.26
CA PHE A 78 12.55 2.30 -29.61
C PHE A 78 13.03 2.52 -28.17
N THR A 79 13.85 3.55 -27.96
CA THR A 79 14.34 3.94 -26.63
C THR A 79 13.19 4.41 -25.74
N ALA A 80 12.29 5.26 -26.24
CA ALA A 80 11.15 5.76 -25.48
C ALA A 80 10.19 4.65 -25.05
N ALA A 81 9.84 3.75 -25.97
CA ALA A 81 8.96 2.62 -25.68
C ALA A 81 9.58 1.64 -24.67
N THR A 82 10.88 1.36 -24.80
CA THR A 82 11.62 0.52 -23.83
C THR A 82 11.61 1.15 -22.43
N VAL A 83 11.83 2.46 -22.33
CA VAL A 83 11.78 3.19 -21.06
C VAL A 83 10.39 3.11 -20.43
N LEU A 84 9.32 3.28 -21.22
CA LEU A 84 7.94 3.20 -20.73
C LEU A 84 7.58 1.80 -20.23
N ILE A 85 8.07 0.74 -20.87
CA ILE A 85 7.93 -0.65 -20.39
C ILE A 85 8.62 -0.79 -19.02
N CYS A 86 9.87 -0.34 -18.90
CA CYS A 86 10.62 -0.43 -17.63
C CYS A 86 9.94 0.36 -16.50
N VAL A 87 9.48 1.58 -16.78
CA VAL A 87 8.78 2.42 -15.80
C VAL A 87 7.44 1.79 -15.42
N GLY A 88 6.65 1.30 -16.38
CA GLY A 88 5.38 0.62 -16.14
C GLY A 88 5.55 -0.62 -15.27
N ALA A 89 6.57 -1.44 -15.54
CA ALA A 89 6.90 -2.61 -14.75
C ALA A 89 7.36 -2.23 -13.32
N ALA A 90 8.23 -1.22 -13.18
CA ALA A 90 8.69 -0.75 -11.87
C ALA A 90 7.53 -0.21 -11.02
N ALA A 91 6.61 0.57 -11.63
CA ALA A 91 5.41 1.08 -10.97
C ALA A 91 4.51 -0.07 -10.45
N ALA A 92 4.35 -1.14 -11.24
CA ALA A 92 3.60 -2.32 -10.81
C ALA A 92 4.26 -3.03 -9.61
N ILE A 93 5.60 -3.12 -9.55
CA ILE A 93 6.34 -3.73 -8.43
C ILE A 93 6.20 -2.89 -7.16
N ILE A 94 6.32 -1.56 -7.26
CA ILE A 94 6.19 -0.62 -6.12
C ILE A 94 4.77 -0.67 -5.52
N SER A 95 3.76 -1.13 -6.27
CA SER A 95 2.41 -1.32 -5.73
C SER A 95 2.32 -2.37 -4.60
N ILE A 96 3.26 -3.33 -4.55
CA ILE A 96 3.25 -4.45 -3.60
C ILE A 96 3.46 -3.98 -2.14
N PRO A 97 4.51 -3.21 -1.79
CA PRO A 97 4.68 -2.71 -0.43
C PRO A 97 3.51 -1.83 0.02
N LEU A 98 2.89 -1.06 -0.87
CA LEU A 98 1.67 -0.28 -0.58
C LEU A 98 0.48 -1.17 -0.18
N ARG A 99 0.26 -2.30 -0.87
CA ARG A 99 -0.80 -3.26 -0.49
C ARG A 99 -0.51 -3.94 0.84
N ASN A 100 0.77 -4.24 1.14
CA ASN A 100 1.15 -4.81 2.43
C ASN A 100 0.91 -3.80 3.57
N ALA A 101 1.26 -2.53 3.37
CA ALA A 101 0.96 -1.46 4.32
C ALA A 101 -0.55 -1.31 4.55
N ALA A 102 -1.35 -1.40 3.48
CA ALA A 102 -2.81 -1.34 3.60
C ALA A 102 -3.34 -2.51 4.44
N ARG A 103 -2.87 -3.74 4.21
CA ARG A 103 -3.26 -4.92 5.01
C ARG A 103 -2.91 -4.75 6.49
N LYS A 104 -1.74 -4.20 6.81
CA LYS A 104 -1.37 -3.91 8.21
C LYS A 104 -2.32 -2.89 8.84
N ASN A 105 -2.70 -1.84 8.12
CA ASN A 105 -3.67 -0.87 8.60
C ASN A 105 -5.06 -1.49 8.82
N GLU A 106 -5.47 -2.46 7.99
CA GLU A 106 -6.72 -3.21 8.23
C GLU A 106 -6.64 -4.08 9.48
N GLN A 107 -5.49 -4.71 9.71
CA GLN A 107 -5.25 -5.46 10.94
C GLN A 107 -5.25 -4.57 12.18
N GLN A 108 -4.72 -3.36 12.09
CA GLN A 108 -4.76 -2.37 13.18
C GLN A 108 -6.18 -1.80 13.38
N ALA A 109 -6.97 -1.67 12.31
CA ALA A 109 -8.38 -1.29 12.39
C ALA A 109 -9.29 -2.43 12.91
N MET A 110 -8.86 -3.68 12.80
CA MET A 110 -9.53 -4.81 13.45
C MET A 110 -9.25 -4.71 14.95
N SER A 111 -10.25 -4.26 15.71
CA SER A 111 -10.14 -4.20 17.16
C SER A 111 -10.12 -5.63 17.72
N LEU A 112 -8.93 -6.12 18.05
CA LEU A 112 -8.77 -7.21 19.02
C LEU A 112 -8.97 -6.58 20.40
N SER A 113 -10.15 -6.76 20.97
CA SER A 113 -10.45 -6.26 22.31
C SER A 113 -10.42 -7.46 23.27
N PHE A 114 -9.42 -7.48 24.15
CA PHE A 114 -9.47 -8.32 25.33
C PHE A 114 -10.45 -7.69 26.30
N LYS A 115 -11.65 -8.27 26.39
CA LYS A 115 -12.63 -7.88 27.41
C LYS A 115 -12.81 -9.04 28.35
N ASN A 116 -12.76 -8.77 29.64
CA ASN A 116 -13.21 -9.76 30.61
C ASN A 116 -14.73 -9.84 30.51
N LEU A 117 -15.24 -10.95 29.97
CA LEU A 117 -16.67 -11.22 29.99
C LEU A 117 -17.03 -11.74 31.37
N GLN A 118 -18.01 -11.10 32.00
CA GLN A 118 -18.59 -11.60 33.24
C GLN A 118 -19.57 -12.72 32.87
N ALA A 119 -19.19 -13.95 33.15
CA ALA A 119 -20.03 -15.11 32.94
C ALA A 119 -20.55 -15.61 34.30
N PRO A 120 -21.85 -15.93 34.43
CA PRO A 120 -22.37 -16.58 35.61
C PRO A 120 -21.80 -18.00 35.69
N GLN A 121 -21.07 -18.32 36.75
CA GLN A 121 -20.60 -19.66 37.04
C GLN A 121 -21.22 -20.17 38.34
N LEU A 122 -21.60 -21.45 38.36
CA LEU A 122 -22.07 -22.11 39.57
C LEU A 122 -20.87 -22.48 40.43
N THR A 123 -20.82 -21.98 41.67
CA THR A 123 -19.79 -22.38 42.64
C THR A 123 -20.49 -22.62 43.98
N ASN A 124 -20.29 -23.80 44.57
CA ASN A 124 -20.77 -24.16 45.90
C ASN A 124 -22.23 -23.71 46.20
N LYS A 125 -23.16 -23.97 45.27
CA LYS A 125 -24.61 -23.68 45.37
C LYS A 125 -25.06 -22.23 45.14
N SER A 126 -24.17 -21.34 44.70
CA SER A 126 -24.50 -19.96 44.33
C SER A 126 -24.03 -19.64 42.91
N ILE A 127 -24.80 -18.80 42.21
CA ILE A 127 -24.40 -18.22 40.92
C ILE A 127 -23.53 -16.99 41.24
N VAL A 128 -22.25 -17.07 40.89
CA VAL A 128 -21.29 -15.96 41.09
C VAL A 128 -20.81 -15.51 39.71
N GLN A 129 -20.77 -14.19 39.47
CA GLN A 129 -20.19 -13.64 38.25
C GLN A 129 -18.67 -13.69 38.35
N ARG A 130 -18.02 -14.46 37.48
CA ARG A 130 -16.56 -14.50 37.37
C ARG A 130 -16.13 -13.83 36.07
N ALA A 131 -15.09 -13.01 36.17
CA ALA A 131 -14.42 -12.40 35.03
C ALA A 131 -13.59 -13.48 34.31
N LEU A 132 -14.03 -13.90 33.13
CA LEU A 132 -13.27 -14.78 32.26
C LEU A 132 -12.50 -13.94 31.24
N PRO A 133 -11.18 -14.16 31.07
CA PRO A 133 -10.44 -13.51 30.00
C PRO A 133 -11.03 -13.96 28.66
N SER A 134 -11.56 -13.01 27.89
CA SER A 134 -12.14 -13.30 26.58
C SER A 134 -11.48 -12.45 25.50
N LEU A 135 -11.23 -13.07 24.35
CA LEU A 135 -10.77 -12.41 23.14
C LEU A 135 -12.01 -12.09 22.29
N THR A 136 -12.40 -10.81 22.22
CA THR A 136 -13.48 -10.39 21.31
C THR A 136 -12.87 -9.87 20.02
N LEU A 137 -13.07 -10.61 18.93
CA LEU A 137 -12.74 -10.18 17.58
C LEU A 137 -14.00 -9.59 16.93
N LYS A 138 -14.04 -8.26 16.74
CA LYS A 138 -15.15 -7.62 16.02
C LYS A 138 -14.84 -7.58 14.52
N ILE A 139 -15.23 -8.63 13.80
CA ILE A 139 -15.22 -8.64 12.33
C ILE A 139 -16.50 -7.95 11.87
N ASN A 140 -16.40 -6.76 11.26
CA ASN A 140 -17.48 -6.25 10.42
C ASN A 140 -17.05 -6.51 8.98
N LEU A 141 -17.81 -7.37 8.28
CA LEU A 141 -17.72 -7.49 6.83
C LEU A 141 -18.20 -6.20 6.16
#